data_AF-A0A6J4XPF4-F1
#
_entry.id   AF-A0A6J4XPF4-F1
#
_cell.length_a   1.000
_cell.length_b   1.000
_cell.length_c   1.000
_cell.angle_alpha   90.00
_cell.angle_beta   90.00
_cell.angle_gamma   90.00
#
_symmetry.space_group_name_H-M   'P 1'
#
loop_
_entity.id
_entity.type
_entity.pdbx_description
1 polymer ?
#
loop_
_entity_poly.entity_id
_entity_poly.type
_entity_poly.pdbx_seq_one_letter_code
_entity_poly.pdbx_strand_id
1 'polypeptide(L)'
;MSKTTVCENCKYWNETGGTDDGLVGECRRNSPTPKTLDGAPDTIIRFAAWPAVGQNQWCGDYEERPMETKEVLERMAAIEKLEAARKAKKAS
;
A
#
# COMPACT_ATOMS: atom_id res chain seq x y z
N MET A 1 0.19 -21.39 4.96
CA MET A 1 -0.66 -20.54 4.10
C MET A 1 0.27 -19.79 3.16
N SER A 2 0.19 -20.07 1.87
CA SER A 2 0.90 -19.32 0.83
C SER A 2 0.38 -17.88 0.84
N LYS A 3 1.24 -16.91 1.13
CA LYS A 3 0.88 -15.49 1.03
C LYS A 3 0.51 -15.21 -0.43
N THR A 4 -0.66 -14.64 -0.66
CA THR A 4 -1.09 -14.25 -2.00
C THR A 4 -0.16 -13.15 -2.51
N THR A 5 0.53 -13.40 -3.63
CA THR A 5 1.47 -12.47 -4.27
C THR A 5 0.72 -11.37 -5.01
N VAL A 6 0.08 -10.50 -4.24
CA VAL A 6 -0.71 -9.36 -4.73
C VAL A 6 0.00 -8.05 -4.47
N CYS A 7 -0.34 -7.04 -5.26
CA CYS A 7 0.22 -5.70 -5.19
C CYS A 7 0.19 -5.10 -3.78
N GLU A 8 -0.92 -5.20 -3.03
CA GLU A 8 -1.04 -4.65 -1.66
C GLU A 8 0.09 -5.09 -0.70
N ASN A 9 0.60 -6.31 -0.88
CA ASN A 9 1.63 -6.91 -0.05
C ASN A 9 3.05 -6.74 -0.62
N CYS A 10 3.19 -6.01 -1.73
CA CYS A 10 4.45 -5.84 -2.43
C CYS A 10 5.16 -4.56 -1.99
N LYS A 11 6.48 -4.59 -1.81
CA LYS A 11 7.28 -3.41 -1.43
C LYS A 11 7.23 -2.28 -2.45
N TYR A 12 6.88 -2.60 -3.69
CA TYR A 12 6.80 -1.65 -4.80
C TYR A 12 5.42 -0.98 -4.92
N TRP A 13 4.44 -1.40 -4.13
CA TRP A 13 3.11 -0.81 -4.15
C TRP A 13 3.06 0.50 -3.39
N ASN A 14 2.46 1.50 -4.01
CA ASN A 14 2.14 2.77 -3.36
C ASN A 14 0.64 3.05 -3.54
N GLU A 15 -0.13 2.95 -2.46
CA GLU A 15 -1.57 3.23 -2.48
C GLU A 15 -1.81 4.72 -2.83
N THR A 16 -2.74 4.97 -3.76
CA THR A 16 -3.10 6.34 -4.18
C THR A 16 -4.59 6.64 -3.99
N GLY A 17 -5.40 5.64 -3.66
CA GLY A 17 -6.80 5.84 -3.34
C GLY A 17 -7.61 4.55 -3.27
N GLY A 18 -8.92 4.70 -3.13
CA GLY A 18 -9.89 3.62 -3.12
C GLY A 18 -11.04 3.89 -4.09
N THR A 19 -11.57 2.81 -4.66
CA THR A 19 -12.78 2.79 -5.49
C THR A 19 -13.80 1.85 -4.84
N ASP A 20 -15.04 1.82 -5.34
CA ASP A 20 -16.06 0.87 -4.86
C ASP A 20 -15.60 -0.60 -5.02
N ASP A 21 -14.68 -0.86 -5.95
CA ASP A 21 -14.13 -2.18 -6.25
C ASP A 21 -12.84 -2.53 -5.44
N GLY A 22 -12.39 -1.62 -4.57
CA GLY A 22 -11.21 -1.82 -3.70
C GLY A 22 -10.11 -0.77 -3.89
N LEU A 23 -8.94 -1.02 -3.27
CA LEU A 23 -7.81 -0.09 -3.31
C LEU A 23 -7.11 -0.08 -4.67
N VAL A 24 -6.72 1.12 -5.09
CA VAL A 24 -5.94 1.39 -6.28
C VAL A 24 -4.64 2.10 -5.90
N GLY A 25 -3.59 1.81 -6.64
CA GLY A 25 -2.26 2.29 -6.33
C GLY A 25 -1.36 2.27 -7.54
N GLU A 26 -0.12 2.66 -7.31
CA GLU A 26 0.94 2.72 -8.29
C GLU A 26 1.90 1.55 -8.12
N CYS A 27 2.28 0.91 -9.23
CA CYS A 27 3.38 -0.05 -9.24
C CYS A 27 4.71 0.65 -9.49
N ARG A 28 5.54 0.80 -8.46
CA ARG A 28 6.87 1.46 -8.50
C ARG A 28 8.03 0.50 -8.74
N ARG A 29 7.73 -0.64 -9.36
CA ARG A 29 8.69 -1.69 -9.68
C ARG A 29 9.64 -1.28 -10.81
N ASN A 30 9.09 -0.65 -11.86
CA ASN A 30 9.83 -0.16 -13.02
C ASN A 30 10.11 1.35 -12.86
N SER A 31 10.61 2.04 -13.90
CA SER A 31 10.76 3.51 -13.97
C SER A 31 9.49 4.21 -14.50
N PRO A 32 9.19 5.46 -14.12
CA PRO A 32 7.89 6.04 -14.43
C PRO A 32 7.89 6.41 -15.91
N THR A 33 6.73 6.27 -16.54
CA THR A 33 6.62 6.54 -17.97
C THR A 33 6.16 7.98 -18.19
N PRO A 34 6.68 8.68 -19.20
CA PRO A 34 6.18 10.00 -19.55
C PRO A 34 4.72 9.88 -20.01
N LYS A 35 3.86 10.70 -19.42
CA LYS A 35 2.46 10.87 -19.79
C LYS A 35 2.20 12.30 -20.21
N THR A 36 1.20 12.45 -21.05
CA THR A 36 0.73 13.73 -21.56
C THR A 36 -0.74 13.88 -21.17
N LEU A 37 -1.06 15.03 -20.59
CA LEU A 37 -2.43 15.44 -20.30
C LEU A 37 -2.76 16.59 -21.23
N ASP A 38 -3.83 16.43 -22.01
CA ASP A 38 -4.40 17.50 -22.81
C ASP A 38 -5.05 18.50 -21.86
N GLY A 39 -4.45 19.69 -21.75
CA GLY A 39 -4.96 20.78 -20.95
C GLY A 39 -5.96 21.64 -21.73
N ALA A 40 -6.11 22.89 -21.27
CA ALA A 40 -6.73 23.97 -22.05
C ALA A 40 -6.16 24.01 -23.49
N PRO A 41 -6.87 24.58 -24.49
CA PRO A 41 -6.66 24.29 -25.91
C PRO A 41 -5.24 24.43 -26.49
N ASP A 42 -4.32 25.11 -25.79
CA ASP A 42 -2.92 25.30 -26.21
C ASP A 42 -1.87 24.83 -25.17
N THR A 43 -2.28 24.07 -24.15
CA THR A 43 -1.40 23.65 -23.06
C THR A 43 -1.27 22.13 -23.02
N ILE A 44 -0.06 21.63 -23.27
CA ILE A 44 0.30 20.22 -23.09
C ILE A 44 1.04 20.07 -21.76
N ILE A 45 0.47 19.33 -20.81
CA ILE A 45 1.15 19.02 -19.54
C ILE A 45 1.88 17.69 -19.69
N ARG A 46 3.21 17.72 -19.50
CA ARG A 46 4.06 16.52 -19.48
C ARG A 46 4.43 16.19 -18.05
N PHE A 47 4.19 14.96 -17.64
CA PHE A 47 4.52 14.48 -16.29
C PHE A 47 4.96 13.03 -16.33
N ALA A 48 5.69 12.60 -15.30
CA ALA A 48 6.04 11.20 -15.12
C ALA A 48 4.97 10.52 -14.28
N ALA A 49 4.44 9.39 -14.74
CA ALA A 49 3.41 8.64 -14.01
C ALA A 49 3.79 7.17 -13.87
N TRP A 50 3.47 6.63 -12.70
CA TRP A 50 3.52 5.21 -12.46
C TRP A 50 2.29 4.49 -13.04
N PRO A 51 2.43 3.22 -13.45
CA PRO A 51 1.28 2.40 -13.82
C PRO A 51 0.31 2.26 -12.65
N ALA A 52 -0.95 2.63 -12.86
CA ALA A 52 -2.02 2.37 -11.92
C ALA A 52 -2.41 0.89 -11.97
N VAL A 53 -2.54 0.28 -10.80
CA VAL A 53 -2.84 -1.15 -10.59
C VAL A 53 -3.81 -1.29 -9.41
N GLY A 54 -4.62 -2.35 -9.43
CA GLY A 54 -5.50 -2.72 -8.33
C GLY A 54 -4.78 -3.54 -7.25
N GLN A 55 -5.28 -3.48 -6.00
CA GLN A 55 -4.67 -4.17 -4.84
C GLN A 55 -4.44 -5.67 -5.06
N ASN A 56 -5.34 -6.32 -5.80
CA ASN A 56 -5.34 -7.76 -6.10
C ASN A 56 -4.61 -8.12 -7.40
N GLN A 57 -4.04 -7.15 -8.12
CA GLN A 57 -3.30 -7.41 -9.35
C GLN A 57 -1.87 -7.86 -9.04
N TRP A 58 -1.25 -8.53 -10.02
CA TRP A 58 0.14 -8.99 -9.94
C TRP A 58 0.87 -8.63 -11.24
N CYS A 59 2.04 -8.00 -11.11
CA CYS A 59 2.87 -7.55 -12.22
C CYS A 59 4.02 -8.50 -12.61
N GLY A 60 4.02 -9.76 -12.13
CA GLY A 60 4.98 -10.79 -12.52
C GLY A 60 6.14 -11.00 -11.54
N ASP A 61 6.71 -9.93 -10.97
CA ASP A 61 7.72 -10.06 -9.92
C ASP A 61 7.21 -9.44 -8.62
N TYR A 62 7.42 -10.18 -7.54
CA TYR A 62 6.93 -9.85 -6.22
C TYR A 62 8.10 -9.83 -5.24
N GLU A 63 8.22 -8.74 -4.51
CA GLU A 63 9.03 -8.72 -3.30
C GLU A 63 8.14 -8.26 -2.16
N GLU A 64 8.06 -9.10 -1.14
CA GLU A 64 7.24 -8.83 0.03
C GLU A 64 7.66 -7.49 0.63
N ARG A 65 6.69 -6.60 0.87
CA ARG A 65 6.96 -5.39 1.65
C ARG A 65 7.57 -5.85 2.96
N PRO A 66 8.70 -5.28 3.42
CA PRO A 66 9.08 -5.49 4.79
C PRO A 66 7.87 -5.00 5.59
N MET A 67 7.14 -5.92 6.23
CA MET A 67 6.28 -5.50 7.32
C MET A 67 7.25 -4.77 8.23
N GLU A 68 7.19 -3.43 8.26
CA GLU A 68 8.16 -2.67 9.02
C GLU A 68 8.10 -3.26 10.41
N THR A 69 9.17 -3.97 10.78
CA THR A 69 9.22 -4.77 12.00
C THR A 69 8.86 -3.89 13.18
N LYS A 70 9.20 -2.60 13.07
CA LYS A 70 8.80 -1.52 13.94
C LYS A 70 7.29 -1.32 14.06
N GLU A 71 6.54 -1.21 12.97
CA GLU A 71 5.09 -0.99 12.98
C GLU A 71 4.33 -2.21 13.55
N VAL A 72 4.84 -3.43 13.24
CA VAL A 72 4.34 -4.68 13.83
C VAL A 72 4.67 -4.75 15.33
N LEU A 73 5.90 -4.41 15.72
CA LEU A 73 6.32 -4.35 17.13
C LEU A 73 5.51 -3.31 17.92
N GLU A 74 5.27 -2.14 17.35
CA GLU A 74 4.48 -1.07 17.96
C GLU A 74 3.02 -1.51 18.15
N ARG A 75 2.43 -2.17 17.16
CA ARG A 75 1.07 -2.74 17.27
C ARG A 75 1.00 -3.86 18.31
N MET A 76 1.97 -4.76 18.36
CA MET A 76 2.04 -5.82 19.38
C MET A 76 2.15 -5.23 20.78
N ALA A 77 3.03 -4.24 20.98
CA ALA A 77 3.19 -3.55 22.26
C ALA A 77 1.91 -2.80 22.68
N ALA A 78 1.17 -2.24 21.73
CA ALA A 78 -0.12 -1.58 22.00
C ALA A 78 -1.19 -2.58 22.45
N ILE A 79 -1.24 -3.78 21.85
CA ILE A 79 -2.16 -4.86 22.22
C ILE A 79 -1.86 -5.35 23.64
N GLU A 80 -0.59 -5.62 23.97
CA GLU A 80 -0.19 -6.06 25.32
C GLU A 80 -0.58 -5.02 26.39
N LYS A 81 -0.40 -3.73 26.13
CA LYS A 81 -0.82 -2.65 27.04
C LYS A 81 -2.34 -2.65 27.27
N LEU A 82 -3.13 -2.83 26.21
CA LEU A 82 -4.59 -2.88 26.30
C LEU A 82 -5.06 -4.09 27.11
N GLU A 83 -4.44 -5.26 26.90
CA GLU A 83 -4.75 -6.47 27.64
C GLU A 83 -4.40 -6.35 29.13
N ALA A 84 -3.24 -5.78 29.46
CA ALA A 84 -2.83 -5.52 30.83
C ALA A 84 -3.81 -4.57 31.53
N ALA A 85 -4.22 -3.48 30.88
CA ALA A 85 -5.21 -2.56 31.41
C ALA A 85 -6.58 -3.23 31.62
N ARG A 86 -6.99 -4.11 30.70
CA ARG A 86 -8.24 -4.88 30.80
C ARG A 86 -8.20 -5.89 31.96
N LYS A 87 -7.05 -6.51 32.20
CA LYS A 87 -6.83 -7.44 33.32
C LYS A 87 -6.85 -6.70 34.67
N ALA A 88 -6.22 -5.53 34.75
CA ALA A 88 -6.25 -4.69 35.94
C ALA A 88 -7.68 -4.22 36.29
N LYS A 89 -8.47 -3.83 35.29
CA LYS A 89 -9.89 -3.47 35.49
C LYS A 89 -10.78 -4.64 35.88
N LYS A 90 -10.44 -5.87 35.50
CA LYS A 90 -11.18 -7.08 35.90
C LYS A 90 -10.81 -7.58 37.32
N ALA A 91 -9.70 -7.11 37.87
CA ALA A 91 -9.20 -7.51 39.18
C ALA A 91 -9.61 -6.52 40.31
N SER A 92 -10.34 -5.46 39.96
CA SER A 92 -10.96 -4.49 40.86
C SER A 92 -12.48 -4.63 40.85
#